data_AF-A0A846HKL4-F1
#
_entry.id   AF-A0A846HKL4-F1
#
_cell.length_a   1.000
_cell.length_b   1.000
_cell.length_c   1.000
_cell.angle_alpha   90.00
_cell.angle_beta   90.00
_cell.angle_gamma   90.00
#
_symmetry.space_group_name_H-M   'P 1'
#
loop_
_entity.id
_entity.type
_entity.pdbx_description
1 polymer ?
#
loop_
_entity_poly.entity_id
_entity_poly.type
_entity_poly.pdbx_seq_one_letter_code
_entity_poly.pdbx_strand_id
1 'polypeptide(L)' 'LMSPHRIRHSGITTLLEATSGDVRKAQKVSRHVKLDVLYQYDDNRKKGQEVLTNLLADMID' A
#
# COMPACT_ATOMS: atom_id res chain seq x y z
N LEU A 1 -17.01 -5.39 12.52
CA LEU A 1 -16.92 -4.11 13.28
C LEU A 1 -15.60 -3.42 12.95
N MET A 2 -15.61 -2.11 12.68
CA MET A 2 -14.37 -1.34 12.48
C MET A 2 -13.67 -1.12 13.82
N SER A 3 -12.45 -1.65 13.97
CA SER A 3 -11.61 -1.45 15.16
C SER A 3 -10.65 -0.27 14.95
N PRO A 4 -10.12 0.34 16.03
CA PRO A 4 -9.16 1.45 15.92
C PRO A 4 -7.97 1.15 15.01
N HIS A 5 -7.46 -0.09 15.06
CA HIS A 5 -6.37 -0.52 14.18
C HIS A 5 -6.80 -0.59 12.70
N ARG A 6 -8.02 -1.08 12.43
CA ARG A 6 -8.57 -1.11 11.06
C ARG A 6 -8.78 0.31 10.50
N ILE A 7 -9.24 1.26 11.33
CA ILE A 7 -9.39 2.67 10.93
C ILE A 7 -8.02 3.26 10.56
N ARG A 8 -6.99 3.00 11.37
CA ARG A 8 -5.61 3.43 11.07
C ARG A 8 -5.13 2.84 9.75
N HIS A 9 -5.32 1.54 9.54
CA HIS A 9 -4.91 0.85 8.32
C HIS A 9 -5.60 1.45 7.09
N SER A 10 -6.94 1.55 7.13
CA SER A 10 -7.72 2.11 6.02
C SER A 10 -7.35 3.56 5.73
N GLY A 11 -7.15 4.39 6.76
CA GLY A 11 -6.76 5.79 6.59
C GLY A 11 -5.40 5.97 5.89
N ILE A 12 -4.42 5.11 6.19
CA ILE A 12 -3.11 5.14 5.52
C ILE A 12 -3.25 4.76 4.05
N THR A 13 -3.98 3.68 3.76
CA THR A 13 -4.23 3.23 2.37
C THR A 13 -4.96 4.29 1.56
N THR A 14 -6.02 4.88 2.10
CA THR A 14 -6.77 5.97 1.43
C THR A 14 -5.89 7.19 1.15
N LEU A 15 -4.99 7.54 2.07
CA LEU A 15 -4.07 8.66 1.86
C LEU A 15 -3.03 8.34 0.76
N LEU A 16 -2.53 7.11 0.71
CA LEU A 16 -1.63 6.67 -0.36
C LEU A 16 -2.33 6.69 -1.73
N GLU A 17 -3.59 6.26 -1.80
CA GLU A 17 -4.40 6.36 -3.03
C GLU A 17 -4.57 7.82 -3.48
N ALA A 18 -5.00 8.69 -2.57
CA ALA A 18 -5.23 10.12 -2.87
C ALA A 18 -3.95 10.89 -3.23
N THR A 19 -2.77 10.36 -2.88
CA THR A 19 -1.48 11.00 -3.15
C THR A 19 -0.63 10.25 -4.15
N SER A 20 -1.21 9.30 -4.89
CA SER A 20 -0.52 8.47 -5.89
C SER A 20 0.71 7.73 -5.33
N GLY A 21 0.66 7.34 -4.05
CA GLY A 21 1.71 6.57 -3.37
C GLY A 21 2.80 7.40 -2.69
N ASP A 22 2.54 8.68 -2.36
CA ASP A 22 3.51 9.51 -1.63
C ASP A 22 3.65 9.05 -0.17
N VAL A 23 4.57 8.10 0.05
CA VAL A 23 4.87 7.53 1.38
C VAL A 23 5.37 8.58 2.38
N ARG A 24 5.97 9.68 1.94
CA ARG A 24 6.43 10.76 2.83
C ARG A 24 5.25 11.57 3.36
N LYS A 25 4.23 11.83 2.55
CA LYS A 25 2.96 12.43 3.01
C LYS A 25 2.22 11.47 3.95
N ALA A 26 2.14 10.19 3.61
CA ALA A 26 1.53 9.18 4.48
C ALA A 26 2.26 9.03 5.84
N GLN A 27 3.59 9.22 5.86
CA GLN A 27 4.39 9.19 7.08
C GLN A 27 4.02 10.32 8.05
N LYS A 28 3.74 11.53 7.56
CA LYS A 28 3.39 12.68 8.40
C LYS A 28 2.13 12.42 9.24
N VAL A 29 1.16 11.69 8.68
CA VAL A 29 -0.10 11.32 9.35
C VAL A 29 0.05 10.07 10.21
N SER A 30 0.68 9.02 9.66
CA SER A 30 0.77 7.73 10.34
C SER A 30 1.84 7.67 11.44
N ARG A 31 2.82 8.58 11.42
CA ARG A 31 3.93 8.68 12.38
C ARG A 31 4.83 7.44 12.44
N HIS A 32 4.82 6.59 11.40
CA HIS A 32 5.76 5.47 11.34
C HIS A 32 7.19 5.98 11.21
N VAL A 33 8.07 5.48 12.07
CA VAL A 33 9.50 5.85 12.06
C VAL A 33 10.19 5.28 10.83
N LYS A 34 9.88 4.02 10.48
CA LYS A 34 10.44 3.32 9.32
C LYS A 34 9.50 3.44 8.14
N LEU A 35 10.03 3.85 6.99
CA LEU A 35 9.26 3.93 5.74
C LEU A 35 8.92 2.56 5.16
N ASP A 36 9.71 1.53 5.46
CA ASP A 36 9.50 0.14 5.01
C ASP A 36 8.08 -0.34 5.29
N VAL A 37 7.51 0.07 6.43
CA VAL A 37 6.12 -0.21 6.76
C VAL A 37 5.19 0.39 5.70
N LEU A 38 5.36 1.65 5.33
CA LEU A 38 4.52 2.34 4.36
C LEU A 38 4.73 1.85 2.92
N TYR A 39 5.93 1.39 2.57
CA TYR A 39 6.16 0.70 1.30
C TYR A 39 5.29 -0.54 1.18
N GLN A 40 5.19 -1.35 2.24
CA GLN A 40 4.30 -2.51 2.24
C GLN A 40 2.82 -2.13 2.04
N TYR A 41 2.35 -1.03 2.63
CA TYR A 41 1.00 -0.52 2.37
C TYR A 41 0.82 -0.13 0.89
N ASP A 42 1.81 0.56 0.32
CA ASP A 42 1.76 1.04 -1.06
C ASP A 42 1.84 -0.12 -2.08
N ASP A 43 2.64 -1.14 -1.80
CA ASP A 43 2.74 -2.34 -2.63
C ASP A 43 1.45 -3.16 -2.58
N ASN A 44 0.89 -3.35 -1.38
CA ASN A 44 -0.34 -4.12 -1.19
C ASN A 44 -1.53 -3.52 -1.95
N ARG A 45 -1.66 -2.19 -2.01
CA ARG A 45 -2.77 -1.54 -2.76
C ARG A 45 -2.63 -1.67 -4.28
N LYS A 46 -1.40 -1.87 -4.80
CA LYS A 46 -1.12 -1.97 -6.24
C LYS A 46 -1.37 -3.36 -6.81
N LYS A 47 -1.56 -4.38 -5.95
CA LYS A 47 -1.71 -5.79 -6.36
C LYS A 47 -0.62 -6.26 -7.34
N GLY A 48 0.61 -5.79 -7.15
CA GLY A 48 1.70 -6.03 -8.10
C GLY A 48 1.98 -7.51 -8.38
N GLN A 49 1.77 -8.38 -7.38
CA GLN A 49 1.92 -9.82 -7.55
C GLN A 49 1.00 -10.39 -8.65
N GLU A 50 -0.26 -9.98 -8.68
CA GLU A 50 -1.24 -10.47 -9.67
C GLU A 50 -0.79 -10.10 -11.08
N VAL A 51 -0.41 -8.84 -11.27
CA VAL A 51 0.09 -8.32 -12.55
C VAL A 51 1.33 -9.08 -13.01
N LEU A 52 2.32 -9.24 -12.14
CA LEU A 52 3.57 -9.90 -12.49
C LEU A 52 3.39 -11.41 -12.71
N THR A 53 2.50 -12.05 -11.97
CA THR A 53 2.17 -13.47 -12.17
C THR A 53 1.54 -13.68 -13.55
N ASN A 54 0.60 -12.83 -13.95
CA ASN A 54 -0.04 -12.93 -15.25
C ASN A 54 0.95 -12.65 -16.39
N LEU A 55 1.82 -11.64 -16.23
CA LEU A 55 2.90 -11.38 -17.19
C LEU A 55 3.82 -12.59 -17.36
N LEU A 56 4.19 -13.26 -16.26
CA LEU A 56 5.01 -14.46 -16.32
C LEU A 56 4.29 -15.61 -17.04
N ALA A 57 2.98 -15.77 -16.85
CA ALA A 57 2.19 -16.78 -17.56
C ALA A 57 2.20 -16.51 -19.08
N ASP A 58 1.95 -15.26 -19.50
CA ASP A 58 1.95 -14.87 -20.92
C ASP A 58 3.30 -15.07 -21.61
N MET A 59 4.41 -15.10 -20.85
CA MET A 59 5.76 -15.30 -21.40
C MET A 59 6.15 -16.76 -21.60
N ILE A 60 5.43 -17.70 -20.99
CA ILE A 60 5.74 -19.14 -21.03
C ILE A 60 4.72 -19.97 -21.81
N ASP A 61 3.61 -19.35 -22.25
CA ASP A 61 2.62 -19.89 -23.19
C ASP A 61 3.06 -19.71 -24.65
#